data_AF-A0A7J7YL70-F1
#
_entry.id   AF-A0A7J7YL70-F1
#
_cell.length_a   1.000
_cell.length_b   1.000
_cell.length_c   1.000
_cell.angle_alpha   90.00
_cell.angle_beta   90.00
_cell.angle_gamma   90.00
#
_symmetry.space_group_name_H-M   'P 1'
#
loop_
_entity.id
_entity.type
_entity.pdbx_description
1 polymer ?
#
loop_
_entity_poly.entity_id
_entity_poly.type
_entity_poly.pdbx_seq_one_letter_code
_entity_poly.pdbx_strand_id
1 'polypeptide(L)'
;MRTDRIAAKENHGVVANDMFDPMLNKSFSLDNMNIYDSEFWEEATPIWITNQRAGHASGAAMWPGTDVKIHESFPAHYMPYNASVSFEERVAKIIEWFTSKEPINLGLLYWEDPDDMGHHLGPDSPLMGPVISDIDNKLGYLMQMLKKANLWDTLNLIITSDHGMTQCSEERVIELDQYLDRDLYLLIDGSPVAAILPKEGKFDEVYEALAHAHPNLTVYKKEEIPERWHYKYNNRVQPIIAVADEGWYILQNKSEGLMLGNHGYDNALAEMHPIFLAHGPAFRKNFTKEAMSSTDLYPLLCHLLSIPAMPHNGSLRRVQDLLSSTTPRRMAHTQSPPPHRGHGKPGEREQESNAYFIGVTLGSIIVIVFFIIFFKHLILSQIPALPSMQGEIAQPLLQA
;
A
#
# COMPACT_ATOMS: atom_id res chain seq x y z
N MET A 1 -17.25 6.72 27.16
CA MET A 1 -16.50 5.46 27.01
C MET A 1 -15.69 5.58 25.73
N ARG A 2 -14.38 5.82 25.84
CA ARG A 2 -13.46 5.72 24.70
C ARG A 2 -13.45 4.25 24.28
N THR A 3 -13.90 3.94 23.07
CA THR A 3 -13.71 2.60 22.52
C THR A 3 -12.31 2.55 21.96
N ASP A 4 -11.43 1.79 22.61
CA ASP A 4 -10.06 1.53 22.19
C ASP A 4 -10.04 0.92 20.79
N ARG A 5 -9.82 1.74 19.76
CA ARG A 5 -9.74 1.31 18.35
C ARG A 5 -8.60 2.08 17.70
N ILE A 6 -7.55 1.42 17.22
CA ILE A 6 -6.22 2.05 17.07
C ILE A 6 -5.75 2.25 15.60
N ALA A 7 -6.51 1.85 14.58
CA ALA A 7 -6.08 1.92 13.18
C ALA A 7 -6.31 3.26 12.47
N ALA A 8 -7.24 4.11 12.93
CA ALA A 8 -7.40 5.45 12.37
C ALA A 8 -6.34 6.42 12.92
N LYS A 9 -5.96 7.42 12.12
CA LYS A 9 -4.93 8.43 12.44
C LYS A 9 -5.07 9.02 13.84
N GLU A 10 -6.29 9.40 14.22
CA GLU A 10 -6.56 9.98 15.53
C GLU A 10 -6.27 9.04 16.72
N ASN A 11 -6.21 7.72 16.49
CA ASN A 11 -6.03 6.74 17.55
C ASN A 11 -4.62 6.16 17.63
N HIS A 12 -3.85 6.13 16.53
CA HIS A 12 -2.44 5.70 16.59
C HIS A 12 -1.45 6.84 16.80
N GLY A 13 -1.91 8.10 16.77
CA GLY A 13 -1.13 9.27 17.14
C GLY A 13 -0.25 9.85 16.02
N VAL A 14 0.01 9.13 14.94
CA VAL A 14 0.72 9.65 13.76
C VAL A 14 -0.29 10.28 12.81
N VAL A 15 -0.60 11.56 13.03
CA VAL A 15 -1.69 12.25 12.32
C VAL A 15 -1.23 12.85 10.98
N ALA A 16 0.04 13.25 10.88
CA ALA A 16 0.63 13.89 9.72
C ALA A 16 2.15 13.62 9.65
N ASN A 17 2.75 13.96 8.52
CA ASN A 17 4.21 13.89 8.30
C ASN A 17 4.95 15.00 9.07
N ASP A 18 4.26 16.12 9.28
CA ASP A 18 4.67 17.21 10.16
C ASP A 18 3.56 17.45 11.19
N MET A 19 3.90 17.34 12.47
CA MET A 19 2.93 17.50 13.54
C MET A 19 3.58 18.05 14.81
N PHE A 20 2.77 18.77 15.60
CA PHE A 20 3.17 19.32 16.88
C PHE A 20 2.26 18.78 17.98
N ASP A 21 2.87 18.22 19.03
CA ASP A 21 2.16 17.78 20.23
C ASP A 21 2.19 18.90 21.28
N PRO A 22 1.05 19.57 21.56
CA PRO A 22 1.00 20.68 22.50
C PRO A 22 1.18 20.24 23.96
N MET A 23 0.95 18.96 24.28
CA MET A 23 1.10 18.44 25.64
C MET A 23 2.57 18.13 25.95
N LEU A 24 3.30 17.61 24.96
CA LEU A 24 4.73 17.33 25.07
C LEU A 24 5.60 18.55 24.74
N ASN A 25 5.04 19.55 24.05
CA ASN A 25 5.75 20.67 23.47
C ASN A 25 6.91 20.21 22.56
N LYS A 26 6.60 19.27 21.66
CA LYS A 26 7.54 18.63 20.74
C LYS A 26 6.97 18.62 19.32
N SER A 27 7.87 18.64 18.34
CA SER A 27 7.53 18.49 16.93
C SER A 27 8.04 17.17 16.38
N PHE A 28 7.32 16.66 15.39
CA PHE A 28 7.67 15.52 14.55
C PHE A 28 7.70 16.01 13.10
N SER A 29 8.71 15.61 12.32
CA SER A 29 8.87 16.04 10.94
C SER A 29 9.64 15.01 10.12
N LEU A 30 9.07 14.56 9.00
CA LEU A 30 9.76 13.68 8.04
C LEU A 30 10.88 14.42 7.30
N ASP A 31 10.66 15.67 6.91
CA ASP A 31 11.63 16.47 6.14
C ASP A 31 13.00 16.56 6.83
N ASN A 32 12.99 16.67 8.16
CA ASN A 32 14.20 16.75 8.98
C ASN A 32 14.58 15.42 9.63
N MET A 33 13.89 14.32 9.30
CA MET A 33 14.01 13.01 9.95
C MET A 33 13.92 13.09 11.48
N ASN A 34 13.16 14.05 12.01
CA ASN A 34 12.90 14.19 13.43
C ASN A 34 11.68 13.32 13.81
N ILE A 35 11.86 12.01 13.66
CA ILE A 35 10.79 11.02 13.81
C ILE A 35 11.06 9.98 14.90
N TYR A 36 12.25 9.99 15.50
CA TYR A 36 12.71 8.93 16.40
C TYR A 36 12.26 9.07 17.85
N ASP A 37 11.49 10.10 18.18
CA ASP A 37 10.89 10.24 19.50
C ASP A 37 9.71 9.26 19.64
N SER A 38 9.87 8.27 20.52
CA SER A 38 8.95 7.15 20.65
C SER A 38 7.55 7.57 21.10
N GLU A 39 7.42 8.69 21.83
CA GLU A 39 6.12 9.17 22.32
C GLU A 39 5.13 9.46 21.17
N PHE A 40 5.63 9.79 19.98
CA PHE A 40 4.79 9.98 18.79
C PHE A 40 4.16 8.69 18.27
N TRP A 41 4.74 7.53 18.57
CA TRP A 41 4.33 6.23 18.02
C TRP A 41 3.65 5.33 19.06
N GLU A 42 3.78 5.65 20.34
CA GLU A 42 3.40 4.78 21.46
C GLU A 42 1.90 4.78 21.78
N GLU A 43 1.09 5.62 21.13
CA GLU A 43 -0.38 5.54 21.22
C GLU A 43 -0.94 4.26 20.59
N ALA A 44 -0.15 3.55 19.76
CA ALA A 44 -0.48 2.28 19.16
C ALA A 44 0.58 1.21 19.39
N THR A 45 0.22 -0.06 19.16
CA THR A 45 1.19 -1.16 19.06
C THR A 45 1.25 -1.65 17.61
N PRO A 46 2.38 -1.45 16.91
CA PRO A 46 2.53 -1.93 15.54
C PRO A 46 2.55 -3.47 15.44
N ILE A 47 2.29 -3.98 14.24
CA ILE A 47 2.13 -5.42 14.02
C ILE A 47 3.41 -6.22 14.32
N TRP A 48 4.60 -5.68 14.04
CA TRP A 48 5.86 -6.38 14.30
C TRP A 48 6.10 -6.62 15.79
N ILE A 49 5.67 -5.69 16.66
CA ILE A 49 5.69 -5.87 18.11
C ILE A 49 4.66 -6.93 18.53
N THR A 50 3.45 -6.88 17.96
CA THR A 50 2.41 -7.89 18.24
C THR A 50 2.90 -9.30 17.87
N ASN A 51 3.54 -9.43 16.71
CA ASN A 51 4.14 -10.67 16.21
C ASN A 51 5.29 -11.18 17.12
N GLN A 52 6.16 -10.28 17.58
CA GLN A 52 7.25 -10.62 18.51
C GLN A 52 6.76 -11.03 19.89
N ARG A 53 5.72 -10.37 20.41
CA ARG A 53 5.07 -10.77 21.66
C ARG A 53 4.41 -12.15 21.56
N ALA A 54 4.04 -12.60 20.36
CA ALA A 54 3.55 -13.95 20.09
C ALA A 54 4.67 -15.00 19.94
N GLY A 55 5.94 -14.61 20.09
CA GLY A 55 7.09 -15.52 20.02
C GLY A 55 7.68 -15.71 18.63
N HIS A 56 7.35 -14.84 17.68
CA HIS A 56 7.90 -14.87 16.32
C HIS A 56 8.90 -13.74 16.07
N ALA A 57 9.52 -13.72 14.89
CA ALA A 57 10.49 -12.70 14.49
C ALA A 57 10.00 -11.91 13.28
N SER A 58 10.26 -10.60 13.26
CA SER A 58 9.90 -9.69 12.19
C SER A 58 11.16 -9.07 11.56
N GLY A 59 11.18 -8.96 10.23
CA GLY A 59 12.23 -8.27 9.47
C GLY A 59 11.67 -7.05 8.73
N ALA A 60 12.36 -5.91 8.78
CA ALA A 60 11.90 -4.68 8.14
C ALA A 60 13.00 -4.00 7.30
N ALA A 61 12.69 -3.72 6.04
CA ALA A 61 13.51 -2.95 5.13
C ALA A 61 12.78 -1.63 4.81
N MET A 62 13.17 -0.58 5.53
CA MET A 62 12.77 0.83 5.33
C MET A 62 11.32 1.20 5.65
N TRP A 63 10.50 0.30 6.20
CA TRP A 63 9.11 0.62 6.52
C TRP A 63 9.04 1.72 7.61
N PRO A 64 8.21 2.77 7.46
CA PRO A 64 8.12 3.86 8.43
C PRO A 64 7.89 3.41 9.87
N GLY A 65 8.72 3.89 10.79
CA GLY A 65 8.66 3.55 12.22
C GLY A 65 9.36 2.24 12.60
N THR A 66 9.89 1.47 11.64
CA THR A 66 10.59 0.20 11.95
C THR A 66 12.02 0.39 12.46
N ASP A 67 12.60 1.56 12.23
CA ASP A 67 13.85 2.04 12.80
C ASP A 67 13.64 3.02 13.97
N VAL A 68 12.43 3.08 14.51
CA VAL A 68 12.09 3.79 15.75
C VAL A 68 11.90 2.79 16.89
N LYS A 69 12.40 3.12 18.08
CA LYS A 69 12.19 2.30 19.29
C LYS A 69 10.78 2.55 19.82
N ILE A 70 9.84 1.64 19.58
CA ILE A 70 8.43 1.81 20.01
C ILE A 70 8.14 0.80 21.12
N HIS A 71 7.58 1.23 22.25
CA HIS A 71 7.35 0.36 23.41
C HIS A 71 8.61 -0.41 23.82
N GLU A 72 9.72 0.33 23.88
CA GLU A 72 11.07 -0.19 24.19
C GLU A 72 11.60 -1.27 23.23
N SER A 73 10.99 -1.43 22.04
CA SER A 73 11.26 -2.54 21.12
C SER A 73 11.54 -2.08 19.69
N PHE A 74 12.38 -2.85 18.99
CA PHE A 74 12.57 -2.80 17.53
C PHE A 74 12.08 -4.11 16.89
N PRO A 75 11.88 -4.17 15.56
CA PRO A 75 11.83 -5.44 14.86
C PRO A 75 13.10 -6.28 15.11
N ALA A 76 12.98 -7.62 15.09
CA ALA A 76 14.11 -8.53 15.28
C ALA A 76 15.26 -8.28 14.29
N HIS A 77 14.91 -7.90 13.06
CA HIS A 77 15.83 -7.33 12.09
C HIS A 77 15.22 -6.08 11.48
N TYR A 78 15.99 -5.01 11.37
CA TYR A 78 15.55 -3.79 10.69
C TYR A 78 16.73 -3.09 10.00
N MET A 79 16.42 -2.22 9.05
CA MET A 79 17.37 -1.32 8.40
C MET A 79 17.06 0.12 8.85
N PRO A 80 18.05 0.91 9.30
CA PRO A 80 17.89 2.35 9.44
C PRO A 80 17.49 2.96 8.10
N TYR A 81 16.54 3.90 8.11
CA TYR A 81 16.04 4.50 6.87
C TYR A 81 17.18 5.16 6.08
N ASN A 82 17.30 4.78 4.81
CA ASN A 82 18.22 5.39 3.86
C ASN A 82 17.69 5.16 2.44
N ALA A 83 17.08 6.20 1.86
CA ALA A 83 16.49 6.17 0.52
C ALA A 83 17.51 5.79 -0.58
N SER A 84 18.81 6.02 -0.37
CA SER A 84 19.86 5.67 -1.33
C SER A 84 20.14 4.16 -1.43
N VAL A 85 19.64 3.34 -0.49
CA VAL A 85 19.80 1.89 -0.55
C VAL A 85 18.93 1.32 -1.67
N SER A 86 19.56 0.60 -2.59
CA SER A 86 18.90 0.01 -3.76
C SER A 86 17.78 -0.97 -3.39
N PHE A 87 16.78 -1.10 -4.27
CA PHE A 87 15.69 -2.05 -4.08
C PHE A 87 16.22 -3.48 -3.94
N GLU A 88 17.23 -3.85 -4.73
CA GLU A 88 17.88 -5.16 -4.71
C GLU A 88 18.53 -5.46 -3.36
N GLU A 89 19.18 -4.49 -2.73
CA GLU A 89 19.76 -4.65 -1.39
C GLU A 89 18.69 -4.83 -0.31
N ARG A 90 17.59 -4.07 -0.39
CA ARG A 90 16.43 -4.22 0.51
C ARG A 90 15.82 -5.61 0.37
N VAL A 91 15.61 -6.08 -0.86
CA VAL A 91 15.11 -7.44 -1.15
C VAL A 91 16.09 -8.50 -0.66
N ALA A 92 17.39 -8.32 -0.85
CA ALA A 92 18.40 -9.26 -0.39
C ALA A 92 18.32 -9.49 1.13
N LYS A 93 18.10 -8.42 1.92
CA LYS A 93 17.89 -8.53 3.37
C LYS A 93 16.62 -9.27 3.73
N ILE A 94 15.51 -9.00 3.06
CA ILE A 94 14.25 -9.72 3.27
C ILE A 94 14.43 -11.23 3.00
N ILE A 95 15.09 -11.59 1.89
CA ILE A 95 15.35 -13.00 1.55
C ILE A 95 16.31 -13.64 2.58
N GLU A 96 17.36 -12.95 2.99
CA GLU A 96 18.30 -13.41 4.02
C GLU A 96 17.55 -13.76 5.32
N TRP A 97 16.66 -12.89 5.79
CA TRP A 97 15.92 -13.10 7.03
C TRP A 97 14.88 -14.21 6.93
N PHE A 98 14.18 -14.36 5.81
CA PHE A 98 13.23 -15.46 5.61
C PHE A 98 13.91 -16.83 5.45
N THR A 99 15.18 -16.86 5.03
CA THR A 99 15.94 -18.10 4.80
C THR A 99 16.98 -18.40 5.89
N SER A 100 16.99 -17.60 6.96
CA SER A 100 17.91 -17.75 8.08
C SER A 100 17.61 -19.04 8.88
N LYS A 101 18.52 -19.40 9.80
CA LYS A 101 18.30 -20.54 10.74
C LYS A 101 17.13 -20.29 11.69
N GLU A 102 16.89 -19.04 12.03
CA GLU A 102 15.77 -18.57 12.86
C GLU A 102 14.94 -17.60 11.98
N PRO A 103 14.14 -18.15 11.04
CA PRO A 103 13.53 -17.34 10.01
C PRO A 103 12.43 -16.43 10.57
N ILE A 104 12.29 -15.25 9.98
CA ILE A 104 11.15 -14.37 10.23
C ILE A 104 9.86 -14.98 9.66
N ASN A 105 8.71 -14.63 10.23
CA ASN A 105 7.39 -14.94 9.66
C ASN A 105 6.67 -13.68 9.12
N LEU A 106 7.21 -12.49 9.40
CA LEU A 106 6.72 -11.20 8.90
C LEU A 106 7.88 -10.40 8.32
N GLY A 107 7.77 -10.05 7.04
CA GLY A 107 8.69 -9.13 6.35
C GLY A 107 7.96 -7.86 5.92
N LEU A 108 8.56 -6.70 6.17
CA LEU A 108 8.07 -5.39 5.72
C LEU A 108 9.10 -4.80 4.76
N LEU A 109 8.69 -4.41 3.56
CA LEU A 109 9.54 -3.84 2.52
C LEU A 109 8.90 -2.57 2.01
N TYR A 110 9.65 -1.47 1.99
CA TYR A 110 9.22 -0.17 1.50
C TYR A 110 10.10 0.31 0.34
N TRP A 111 9.50 1.04 -0.59
CA TRP A 111 10.14 1.69 -1.72
C TRP A 111 9.46 3.04 -1.98
N GLU A 112 10.26 4.04 -2.32
CA GLU A 112 9.84 5.45 -2.41
C GLU A 112 9.06 5.75 -3.71
N ASP A 113 9.37 5.08 -4.82
CA ASP A 113 8.60 5.28 -6.07
C ASP A 113 7.32 4.42 -6.11
N PRO A 114 6.26 4.88 -6.79
CA PRO A 114 6.22 6.01 -7.73
C PRO A 114 5.88 7.38 -7.10
N ASP A 115 5.91 7.50 -5.78
CA ASP A 115 5.52 8.74 -5.09
C ASP A 115 6.47 9.91 -5.40
N ASP A 116 7.78 9.70 -5.22
CA ASP A 116 8.81 10.72 -5.47
C ASP A 116 8.73 11.27 -6.91
N MET A 117 8.72 10.38 -7.91
CA MET A 117 8.54 10.81 -9.30
C MET A 117 7.14 11.37 -9.57
N GLY A 118 6.10 10.89 -8.90
CA GLY A 118 4.74 11.41 -9.00
C GLY A 118 4.63 12.86 -8.56
N HIS A 119 5.31 13.23 -7.46
CA HIS A 119 5.41 14.61 -7.01
C HIS A 119 6.10 15.52 -8.03
N HIS A 120 7.23 15.07 -8.59
CA HIS A 120 8.03 15.84 -9.52
C HIS A 120 7.40 15.98 -10.91
N LEU A 121 6.81 14.92 -11.43
CA LEU A 121 6.29 14.85 -12.79
C LEU A 121 4.80 15.19 -12.88
N GLY A 122 4.03 14.88 -11.83
CA GLY A 122 2.57 14.84 -11.86
C GLY A 122 2.04 13.52 -12.43
N PRO A 123 0.92 12.98 -11.90
CA PRO A 123 0.39 11.67 -12.30
C PRO A 123 -0.06 11.63 -13.78
N ASP A 124 -0.42 12.77 -14.36
CA ASP A 124 -0.86 12.86 -15.78
C ASP A 124 0.32 12.90 -16.76
N SER A 125 1.56 12.99 -16.27
CA SER A 125 2.74 13.08 -17.12
C SER A 125 2.96 11.76 -17.88
N PRO A 126 3.20 11.81 -19.21
CA PRO A 126 3.52 10.60 -19.98
C PRO A 126 4.85 9.96 -19.52
N LEU A 127 5.67 10.70 -18.76
CA LEU A 127 6.91 10.20 -18.17
C LEU A 127 6.67 9.27 -16.96
N MET A 128 5.45 9.22 -16.41
CA MET A 128 5.08 8.24 -15.39
C MET A 128 5.01 6.81 -15.95
N GLY A 129 4.78 6.63 -17.25
CA GLY A 129 4.78 5.30 -17.89
C GLY A 129 6.08 4.51 -17.68
N PRO A 130 7.25 5.10 -17.98
CA PRO A 130 8.55 4.54 -17.63
C PRO A 130 8.77 4.27 -16.13
N VAL A 131 8.32 5.17 -15.24
CA VAL A 131 8.44 5.01 -13.78
C VAL A 131 7.65 3.78 -13.31
N ILE A 132 6.39 3.66 -13.72
CA ILE A 132 5.54 2.51 -13.39
C ILE A 132 6.12 1.22 -13.97
N SER A 133 6.68 1.27 -15.18
CA SER A 133 7.34 0.11 -15.80
C SER A 133 8.58 -0.35 -15.00
N ASP A 134 9.32 0.59 -14.39
CA ASP A 134 10.44 0.26 -13.51
C ASP A 134 9.96 -0.38 -12.18
N ILE A 135 8.84 0.07 -11.61
CA ILE A 135 8.21 -0.60 -10.46
C ILE A 135 7.77 -2.04 -10.81
N ASP A 136 7.21 -2.28 -12.00
CA ASP A 136 6.87 -3.62 -12.46
C ASP A 136 8.13 -4.51 -12.60
N ASN A 137 9.23 -3.97 -13.14
CA ASN A 137 10.51 -4.68 -13.20
C ASN A 137 11.04 -5.06 -11.80
N LYS A 138 10.94 -4.15 -10.83
CA LYS A 138 11.30 -4.39 -9.42
C LYS A 138 10.43 -5.47 -8.79
N LEU A 139 9.12 -5.44 -9.03
CA LEU A 139 8.23 -6.52 -8.61
C LEU A 139 8.65 -7.87 -9.23
N GLY A 140 8.94 -7.89 -10.53
CA GLY A 140 9.48 -9.06 -11.23
C GLY A 140 10.76 -9.60 -10.60
N TYR A 141 11.67 -8.72 -10.20
CA TYR A 141 12.89 -9.08 -9.47
C TYR A 141 12.59 -9.72 -8.11
N LEU A 142 11.71 -9.12 -7.29
CA LEU A 142 11.29 -9.69 -6.01
C LEU A 142 10.69 -11.09 -6.20
N MET A 143 9.80 -11.25 -7.18
CA MET A 143 9.21 -12.55 -7.51
C MET A 143 10.27 -13.58 -7.90
N GLN A 144 11.28 -13.17 -8.68
CA GLN A 144 12.41 -14.05 -9.05
C GLN A 144 13.21 -14.48 -7.82
N MET A 145 13.51 -13.56 -6.90
CA MET A 145 14.28 -13.87 -5.70
C MET A 145 13.51 -14.79 -4.75
N LEU A 146 12.21 -14.57 -4.57
CA LEU A 146 11.33 -15.47 -3.80
C LEU A 146 11.29 -16.88 -4.39
N LYS A 147 11.21 -17.02 -5.72
CA LYS A 147 11.27 -18.33 -6.40
C LYS A 147 12.62 -19.01 -6.20
N LYS A 148 13.73 -18.27 -6.39
CA LYS A 148 15.09 -18.78 -6.19
C LYS A 148 15.33 -19.26 -4.74
N ALA A 149 14.70 -18.60 -3.78
CA ALA A 149 14.75 -18.96 -2.36
C ALA A 149 13.75 -20.07 -1.96
N ASN A 150 12.96 -20.62 -2.90
CA ASN A 150 11.87 -21.57 -2.63
C ASN A 150 10.79 -21.03 -1.67
N LEU A 151 10.57 -19.71 -1.65
CA LEU A 151 9.57 -19.04 -0.82
C LEU A 151 8.26 -18.74 -1.58
N TRP A 152 8.29 -18.75 -2.91
CA TRP A 152 7.18 -18.29 -3.75
C TRP A 152 5.82 -18.96 -3.44
N ASP A 153 5.81 -20.27 -3.22
CA ASP A 153 4.58 -21.05 -2.97
C ASP A 153 4.26 -21.21 -1.47
N THR A 154 5.14 -20.75 -0.58
CA THR A 154 5.02 -20.92 0.89
C THR A 154 4.75 -19.61 1.61
N LEU A 155 5.07 -18.48 0.98
CA LEU A 155 4.91 -17.13 1.52
C LEU A 155 3.62 -16.47 1.01
N ASN A 156 2.96 -15.70 1.87
CA ASN A 156 1.85 -14.82 1.50
C ASN A 156 2.39 -13.41 1.22
N LEU A 157 2.54 -13.08 -0.06
CA LEU A 157 2.99 -11.77 -0.53
C LEU A 157 1.79 -10.84 -0.64
N ILE A 158 1.89 -9.65 -0.06
CA ILE A 158 0.94 -8.55 -0.21
C ILE A 158 1.70 -7.35 -0.77
N ILE A 159 1.16 -6.75 -1.82
CA ILE A 159 1.69 -5.54 -2.46
C ILE A 159 0.60 -4.49 -2.30
N THR A 160 0.94 -3.37 -1.68
CA THR A 160 0.02 -2.27 -1.40
C THR A 160 0.78 -0.96 -1.47
N SER A 161 0.06 0.15 -1.49
CA SER A 161 0.58 1.48 -1.23
C SER A 161 -0.24 2.13 -0.10
N ASP A 162 0.27 3.23 0.42
CA ASP A 162 -0.33 4.13 1.41
C ASP A 162 -1.39 5.06 0.81
N HIS A 163 -1.19 5.58 -0.40
CA HIS A 163 -2.13 6.48 -1.09
C HIS A 163 -1.95 6.47 -2.61
N GLY A 164 -2.82 7.21 -3.32
CA GLY A 164 -2.60 7.58 -4.71
C GLY A 164 -1.95 8.96 -4.85
N MET A 165 -2.22 9.65 -5.96
CA MET A 165 -1.62 10.94 -6.34
C MET A 165 -2.57 11.69 -7.28
N THR A 166 -2.73 13.01 -7.11
CA THR A 166 -3.52 13.86 -8.04
C THR A 166 -2.69 15.00 -8.63
N GLN A 167 -3.10 15.51 -9.78
CA GLN A 167 -2.39 16.54 -10.52
C GLN A 167 -2.64 17.94 -9.93
N CYS A 168 -1.55 18.63 -9.56
CA CYS A 168 -1.54 20.02 -9.13
C CYS A 168 -1.23 20.97 -10.30
N SER A 169 -1.42 22.27 -10.08
CA SER A 169 -1.17 23.31 -11.09
C SER A 169 -0.88 24.66 -10.44
N GLU A 170 -0.02 25.47 -11.06
CA GLU A 170 0.21 26.88 -10.68
C GLU A 170 -1.07 27.74 -10.78
N GLU A 171 -2.04 27.34 -11.61
CA GLU A 171 -3.34 28.00 -11.73
C GLU A 171 -4.30 27.64 -10.56
N ARG A 172 -3.99 26.58 -9.80
CA ARG A 172 -4.80 26.08 -8.67
C ARG A 172 -4.04 26.22 -7.35
N VAL A 173 -3.67 27.45 -7.02
CA VAL A 173 -2.93 27.77 -5.78
C VAL A 173 -3.74 28.70 -4.88
N ILE A 174 -3.84 28.31 -3.60
CA ILE A 174 -4.38 29.10 -2.50
C ILE A 174 -3.20 29.66 -1.71
N GLU A 175 -3.06 30.98 -1.68
CA GLU A 175 -1.95 31.68 -1.00
C GLU A 175 -2.41 32.25 0.34
N LEU A 176 -1.89 31.71 1.45
CA LEU A 176 -2.31 32.11 2.79
C LEU A 176 -1.97 33.57 3.11
N ASP A 177 -0.84 34.10 2.61
CA ASP A 177 -0.42 35.50 2.83
C ASP A 177 -1.41 36.54 2.28
N GLN A 178 -2.32 36.15 1.38
CA GLN A 178 -3.38 37.04 0.89
C GLN A 178 -4.49 37.27 1.92
N TYR A 179 -4.62 36.36 2.90
CA TYR A 179 -5.73 36.33 3.85
C TYR A 179 -5.28 36.46 5.30
N LEU A 180 -4.06 36.01 5.62
CA LEU A 180 -3.53 35.95 6.98
C LEU A 180 -2.14 36.57 7.10
N ASP A 181 -1.95 37.34 8.16
CA ASP A 181 -0.62 37.72 8.62
C ASP A 181 0.06 36.49 9.28
N ARG A 182 1.27 36.17 8.81
CA ARG A 182 2.10 35.08 9.35
C ARG A 182 2.40 35.24 10.84
N ASP A 183 2.37 36.46 11.37
CA ASP A 183 2.59 36.71 12.79
C ASP A 183 1.42 36.28 13.69
N LEU A 184 0.29 35.83 13.13
CA LEU A 184 -0.88 35.42 13.90
C LEU A 184 -0.95 33.91 14.18
N TYR A 185 -0.16 33.10 13.48
CA TYR A 185 -0.26 31.64 13.56
C TYR A 185 1.08 30.93 13.33
N LEU A 186 1.08 29.62 13.56
CA LEU A 186 2.12 28.69 13.12
C LEU A 186 1.47 27.71 12.14
N LEU A 187 2.10 27.52 10.98
CA LEU A 187 1.73 26.46 10.05
C LEU A 187 2.48 25.20 10.47
N ILE A 188 1.75 24.21 10.99
CA ILE A 188 2.33 22.97 11.50
C ILE A 188 2.49 21.94 10.39
N ASP A 189 1.48 21.82 9.53
CA ASP A 189 1.51 21.01 8.32
C ASP A 189 0.97 21.85 7.16
N GLY A 190 1.51 21.61 5.96
CA GLY A 190 1.29 22.42 4.77
C GLY A 190 0.14 21.91 3.89
N SER A 191 0.43 21.70 2.61
CA SER A 191 -0.54 21.33 1.60
C SER A 191 -0.71 19.80 1.51
N PRO A 192 -1.92 19.28 1.20
CA PRO A 192 -3.17 19.98 0.89
C PRO A 192 -4.10 20.17 2.11
N VAL A 193 -3.66 19.75 3.29
CA VAL A 193 -4.41 19.86 4.56
C VAL A 193 -3.59 20.71 5.53
N ALA A 194 -3.82 22.02 5.49
CA ALA A 194 -3.09 22.95 6.33
C ALA A 194 -3.51 22.80 7.80
N ALA A 195 -2.57 22.37 8.64
CA ALA A 195 -2.76 22.27 10.08
C ALA A 195 -2.26 23.55 10.75
N ILE A 196 -3.19 24.38 11.20
CA ILE A 196 -2.90 25.76 11.62
C ILE A 196 -3.08 25.87 13.13
N LEU A 197 -2.02 26.35 13.80
CA LEU A 197 -2.01 26.66 15.23
C LEU A 197 -1.99 28.19 15.43
N PRO A 198 -3.15 28.82 15.71
CA PRO A 198 -3.18 30.25 16.03
C PRO A 198 -2.37 30.58 17.27
N LYS A 199 -1.72 31.76 17.30
CA LYS A 199 -1.09 32.29 18.51
C LYS A 199 -2.14 32.63 19.57
N GLU A 200 -1.68 32.84 20.81
CA GLU A 200 -2.56 33.12 21.94
C GLU A 200 -3.50 34.30 21.65
N GLY A 201 -4.81 34.08 21.86
CA GLY A 201 -5.84 35.09 21.60
C GLY A 201 -6.14 35.37 20.12
N LYS A 202 -5.54 34.63 19.17
CA LYS A 202 -5.69 34.86 17.72
C LYS A 202 -6.60 33.87 17.01
N PHE A 203 -7.21 32.93 17.71
CA PHE A 203 -8.05 31.89 17.10
C PHE A 203 -9.16 32.46 16.22
N ASP A 204 -10.02 33.33 16.76
CA ASP A 204 -11.17 33.86 16.02
C ASP A 204 -10.73 34.71 14.82
N GLU A 205 -9.67 35.51 14.97
CA GLU A 205 -9.10 36.32 13.89
C GLU A 205 -8.59 35.45 12.72
N VAL A 206 -7.86 34.37 13.03
CA VAL A 206 -7.33 33.44 12.03
C VAL A 206 -8.45 32.63 11.37
N TYR A 207 -9.41 32.13 12.17
CA TYR A 207 -10.52 31.31 11.65
C TYR A 207 -11.42 32.11 10.71
N GLU A 208 -11.88 33.30 11.13
CA GLU A 208 -12.80 34.12 10.33
C GLU A 208 -12.16 34.60 9.02
N ALA A 209 -10.85 34.90 9.05
CA ALA A 209 -10.12 35.27 7.84
C ALA A 209 -10.02 34.12 6.82
N LEU A 210 -9.94 32.86 7.29
CA LEU A 210 -9.84 31.69 6.42
C LEU A 210 -11.17 31.09 5.98
N ALA A 211 -12.20 31.13 6.84
CA ALA A 211 -13.48 30.45 6.62
C ALA A 211 -14.15 30.82 5.27
N HIS A 212 -13.85 32.00 4.75
CA HIS A 212 -14.34 32.51 3.46
C HIS A 212 -13.21 33.01 2.54
N ALA A 213 -11.95 32.61 2.81
CA ALA A 213 -10.80 33.07 2.06
C ALA A 213 -10.88 32.68 0.58
N HIS A 214 -11.22 31.42 0.29
CA HIS A 214 -11.18 30.88 -1.07
C HIS A 214 -12.29 29.85 -1.31
N PRO A 215 -12.96 29.84 -2.49
CA PRO A 215 -14.05 28.90 -2.77
C PRO A 215 -13.63 27.42 -2.78
N ASN A 216 -12.33 27.15 -2.97
CA ASN A 216 -11.75 25.80 -2.99
C ASN A 216 -10.95 25.46 -1.72
N LEU A 217 -11.20 26.19 -0.64
CA LEU A 217 -10.62 25.94 0.68
C LEU A 217 -11.77 25.76 1.68
N THR A 218 -11.90 24.57 2.25
CA THR A 218 -12.87 24.33 3.33
C THR A 218 -12.16 24.31 4.67
N VAL A 219 -12.58 25.17 5.59
CA VAL A 219 -11.91 25.36 6.88
C VAL A 219 -12.78 24.81 8.00
N TYR A 220 -12.20 23.94 8.82
CA TYR A 220 -12.86 23.32 9.96
C TYR A 220 -12.18 23.77 11.25
N LYS A 221 -12.99 24.11 12.25
CA LYS A 221 -12.51 23.95 13.64
C LYS A 221 -12.31 22.47 13.89
N LYS A 222 -11.36 22.12 14.74
CA LYS A 222 -11.10 20.72 15.12
C LYS A 222 -12.38 19.94 15.45
N GLU A 223 -13.29 20.54 16.20
CA GLU A 223 -14.53 19.92 16.66
C GLU A 223 -15.54 19.70 15.53
N GLU A 224 -15.40 20.42 14.42
CA GLU A 224 -16.27 20.42 13.25
C GLU A 224 -15.79 19.49 12.13
N ILE A 225 -14.58 18.91 12.27
CA ILE A 225 -14.01 17.97 11.30
C ILE A 225 -15.01 16.81 11.04
N PRO A 226 -15.29 16.44 9.77
CA PRO A 226 -16.20 15.35 9.44
C PRO A 226 -15.85 14.03 10.11
N GLU A 227 -16.82 13.42 10.81
CA GLU A 227 -16.62 12.18 11.57
C GLU A 227 -16.11 11.01 10.72
N ARG A 228 -16.46 10.97 9.42
CA ARG A 228 -16.02 9.91 8.50
C ARG A 228 -14.50 9.84 8.31
N TRP A 229 -13.78 10.94 8.55
CA TRP A 229 -12.32 10.97 8.44
C TRP A 229 -11.62 10.37 9.65
N HIS A 230 -12.29 10.27 10.80
CA HIS A 230 -11.66 9.81 12.04
C HIS A 230 -10.34 10.57 12.31
N TYR A 231 -10.40 11.90 12.19
CA TYR A 231 -9.27 12.83 12.26
C TYR A 231 -9.57 14.01 13.21
N LYS A 232 -10.12 13.72 14.39
CA LYS A 232 -10.55 14.75 15.34
C LYS A 232 -10.03 14.51 16.74
N TYR A 233 -10.08 13.27 17.20
CA TYR A 233 -9.93 12.92 18.60
C TYR A 233 -8.47 12.64 19.01
N ASN A 234 -7.54 13.52 18.65
CA ASN A 234 -6.13 13.46 19.06
C ASN A 234 -5.59 14.85 19.41
N ASN A 235 -4.68 14.95 20.38
CA ASN A 235 -4.10 16.23 20.79
C ASN A 235 -3.21 16.88 19.71
N ARG A 236 -2.68 16.07 18.77
CA ARG A 236 -1.81 16.50 17.68
C ARG A 236 -2.56 17.09 16.49
N VAL A 237 -3.88 16.88 16.42
CA VAL A 237 -4.75 17.59 15.46
C VAL A 237 -4.91 19.04 15.93
N GLN A 238 -4.49 19.96 15.08
CA GLN A 238 -4.43 21.39 15.38
C GLN A 238 -5.83 22.03 15.48
N PRO A 239 -5.96 23.22 16.11
CA PRO A 239 -7.25 23.87 16.33
C PRO A 239 -8.00 24.20 15.03
N ILE A 240 -7.27 24.55 13.96
CA ILE A 240 -7.83 24.86 12.65
C ILE A 240 -7.23 23.91 11.61
N ILE A 241 -8.08 23.25 10.85
CA ILE A 241 -7.70 22.41 9.70
C ILE A 241 -8.33 23.01 8.45
N ALA A 242 -7.51 23.46 7.50
CA ALA A 242 -7.97 23.98 6.23
C ALA A 242 -7.64 22.99 5.11
N VAL A 243 -8.68 22.47 4.45
CA VAL A 243 -8.59 21.39 3.46
C VAL A 243 -8.82 21.99 2.08
N ALA A 244 -7.85 21.83 1.18
CA ALA A 244 -8.01 22.20 -0.22
C ALA A 244 -8.85 21.16 -0.98
N ASP A 245 -9.60 21.63 -1.98
CA ASP A 245 -10.24 20.73 -2.95
C ASP A 245 -9.20 19.97 -3.79
N GLU A 246 -9.61 18.89 -4.46
CA GLU A 246 -8.73 18.08 -5.30
C GLU A 246 -7.91 18.90 -6.31
N GLY A 247 -6.60 18.66 -6.35
CA GLY A 247 -5.67 19.32 -7.26
C GLY A 247 -5.39 20.79 -6.96
N TRP A 248 -5.94 21.34 -5.87
CA TRP A 248 -5.58 22.65 -5.32
C TRP A 248 -4.47 22.54 -4.28
N TYR A 249 -3.52 23.46 -4.36
CA TYR A 249 -2.34 23.46 -3.49
C TYR A 249 -2.35 24.68 -2.57
N ILE A 250 -2.05 24.50 -1.29
CA ILE A 250 -1.94 25.58 -0.30
C ILE A 250 -0.46 25.98 -0.18
N LEU A 251 -0.14 27.25 -0.39
CA LEU A 251 1.19 27.81 -0.12
C LEU A 251 1.06 28.96 0.86
N GLN A 252 2.11 29.23 1.64
CA GLN A 252 2.13 30.49 2.40
C GLN A 252 2.32 31.65 1.44
N ASN A 253 3.26 31.53 0.50
CA ASN A 253 3.53 32.51 -0.56
C ASN A 253 3.63 31.86 -1.93
N LYS A 254 3.09 32.47 -2.98
CA LYS A 254 3.14 31.93 -4.35
C LYS A 254 4.53 31.82 -4.97
N SER A 255 5.53 32.49 -4.38
CA SER A 255 6.93 32.34 -4.78
C SER A 255 7.56 31.02 -4.31
N GLU A 256 6.90 30.28 -3.42
CA GLU A 256 7.32 28.95 -2.99
C GLU A 256 7.12 27.92 -4.11
N GLY A 257 7.95 26.89 -4.14
CA GLY A 257 7.83 25.82 -5.12
C GLY A 257 6.59 24.97 -4.90
N LEU A 258 5.98 24.52 -6.00
CA LEU A 258 4.85 23.59 -6.01
C LEU A 258 5.27 22.26 -6.63
N MET A 259 4.82 21.16 -6.03
CA MET A 259 4.91 19.83 -6.63
C MET A 259 3.80 19.64 -7.67
N LEU A 260 4.13 19.08 -8.84
CA LEU A 260 3.17 18.85 -9.93
C LEU A 260 2.19 17.73 -9.60
N GLY A 261 2.59 16.75 -8.77
CA GLY A 261 1.68 15.82 -8.11
C GLY A 261 1.63 16.10 -6.61
N ASN A 262 0.46 15.91 -5.99
CA ASN A 262 0.40 15.85 -4.53
C ASN A 262 -0.68 14.85 -4.06
N HIS A 263 -0.63 14.48 -2.79
CA HIS A 263 -1.57 13.59 -2.13
C HIS A 263 -1.93 14.12 -0.74
N GLY A 264 -2.84 13.44 -0.03
CA GLY A 264 -3.30 13.86 1.32
C GLY A 264 -4.66 14.56 1.35
N TYR A 265 -5.30 14.69 0.19
CA TYR A 265 -6.68 15.18 0.06
C TYR A 265 -7.70 14.22 0.70
N ASP A 266 -8.99 14.52 0.53
CA ASP A 266 -10.07 13.68 1.01
C ASP A 266 -9.94 12.23 0.52
N ASN A 267 -9.94 11.28 1.46
CA ASN A 267 -9.79 9.85 1.20
C ASN A 267 -10.96 9.20 0.45
N ALA A 268 -12.03 9.95 0.16
CA ALA A 268 -13.12 9.52 -0.71
C ALA A 268 -12.82 9.75 -2.21
N LEU A 269 -11.79 10.55 -2.53
CA LEU A 269 -11.37 10.82 -3.90
C LEU A 269 -10.68 9.59 -4.48
N ALA A 270 -11.05 9.22 -5.72
CA ALA A 270 -10.51 8.05 -6.39
C ALA A 270 -8.99 8.13 -6.58
N GLU A 271 -8.47 9.32 -6.88
CA GLU A 271 -7.04 9.57 -7.04
C GLU A 271 -6.24 9.36 -5.74
N MET A 272 -6.89 9.32 -4.57
CA MET A 272 -6.22 9.03 -3.28
C MET A 272 -6.21 7.54 -2.94
N HIS A 273 -6.86 6.68 -3.72
CA HIS A 273 -6.97 5.25 -3.42
C HIS A 273 -5.71 4.48 -3.90
N PRO A 274 -5.00 3.77 -3.00
CA PRO A 274 -3.86 2.96 -3.38
C PRO A 274 -4.26 1.60 -3.98
N ILE A 275 -3.28 0.91 -4.54
CA ILE A 275 -3.44 -0.49 -4.99
C ILE A 275 -3.44 -1.48 -3.81
N PHE A 276 -4.05 -2.65 -4.03
CA PHE A 276 -3.88 -3.84 -3.18
C PHE A 276 -3.86 -5.10 -4.04
N LEU A 277 -2.77 -5.86 -3.97
CA LEU A 277 -2.58 -7.16 -4.63
C LEU A 277 -2.07 -8.17 -3.59
N ALA A 278 -2.49 -9.42 -3.73
CA ALA A 278 -2.02 -10.48 -2.84
C ALA A 278 -1.83 -11.81 -3.58
N HIS A 279 -0.76 -12.51 -3.27
CA HIS A 279 -0.42 -13.83 -3.80
C HIS A 279 0.12 -14.72 -2.68
N GLY A 280 -0.43 -15.92 -2.54
CA GLY A 280 0.12 -16.90 -1.60
C GLY A 280 -0.85 -18.03 -1.30
N PRO A 281 -0.42 -19.03 -0.50
CA PRO A 281 -1.22 -20.21 -0.19
C PRO A 281 -2.52 -19.89 0.57
N ALA A 282 -2.59 -18.77 1.31
CA ALA A 282 -3.79 -18.39 2.05
C ALA A 282 -4.83 -17.66 1.19
N PHE A 283 -4.42 -17.02 0.08
CA PHE A 283 -5.29 -16.20 -0.75
C PHE A 283 -5.99 -17.02 -1.84
N ARG A 284 -7.16 -16.55 -2.27
CA ARG A 284 -7.83 -17.10 -3.46
C ARG A 284 -7.02 -16.77 -4.71
N LYS A 285 -7.11 -17.64 -5.71
CA LYS A 285 -6.47 -17.45 -7.01
C LYS A 285 -7.47 -16.82 -7.99
N ASN A 286 -6.98 -15.87 -8.80
CA ASN A 286 -7.77 -15.21 -9.84
C ASN A 286 -9.11 -14.64 -9.31
N PHE A 287 -9.03 -13.96 -8.17
CA PHE A 287 -10.18 -13.34 -7.50
C PHE A 287 -10.00 -11.83 -7.49
N THR A 288 -11.07 -11.10 -7.80
CA THR A 288 -11.11 -9.65 -7.73
C THR A 288 -12.16 -9.23 -6.71
N LYS A 289 -11.87 -8.13 -6.01
CA LYS A 289 -12.77 -7.48 -5.07
C LYS A 289 -12.86 -6.00 -5.46
N GLU A 290 -14.04 -5.43 -5.36
CA GLU A 290 -14.30 -4.05 -5.79
C GLU A 290 -13.57 -3.01 -4.93
N ALA A 291 -13.65 -3.14 -3.60
CA ALA A 291 -13.00 -2.21 -2.68
C ALA A 291 -12.64 -2.88 -1.35
N MET A 292 -11.68 -2.28 -0.64
CA MET A 292 -11.24 -2.67 0.70
C MET A 292 -10.86 -1.41 1.49
N SER A 293 -11.20 -1.37 2.78
CA SER A 293 -10.65 -0.35 3.68
C SER A 293 -9.23 -0.75 4.09
N SER A 294 -8.27 0.18 4.02
CA SER A 294 -6.89 -0.05 4.47
C SER A 294 -6.82 -0.50 5.94
N THR A 295 -7.76 -0.04 6.78
CA THR A 295 -7.86 -0.46 8.19
C THR A 295 -8.13 -1.95 8.38
N ASP A 296 -8.66 -2.65 7.35
CA ASP A 296 -8.89 -4.10 7.37
C ASP A 296 -7.62 -4.92 7.13
N LEU A 297 -6.51 -4.29 6.74
CA LEU A 297 -5.24 -4.96 6.51
C LEU A 297 -4.65 -5.52 7.81
N TYR A 298 -4.66 -4.76 8.91
CA TYR A 298 -4.12 -5.22 10.20
C TYR A 298 -4.77 -6.53 10.69
N PRO A 299 -6.11 -6.65 10.80
CA PRO A 299 -6.72 -7.92 11.20
C PRO A 299 -6.49 -9.05 10.19
N LEU A 300 -6.37 -8.76 8.89
CA LEU A 300 -5.99 -9.75 7.88
C LEU A 300 -4.57 -10.27 8.12
N LEU A 301 -3.60 -9.38 8.36
CA LEU A 301 -2.22 -9.77 8.65
C LEU A 301 -2.13 -10.59 9.95
N CYS A 302 -2.83 -10.19 11.01
CA CYS A 302 -2.89 -10.97 12.25
C CYS A 302 -3.46 -12.38 12.00
N HIS A 303 -4.50 -12.49 11.17
CA HIS A 303 -5.07 -13.79 10.78
C HIS A 303 -4.06 -14.65 10.02
N LEU A 304 -3.36 -14.09 9.03
CA LEU A 304 -2.35 -14.79 8.24
C LEU A 304 -1.17 -15.28 9.09
N LEU A 305 -0.77 -14.47 10.08
CA LEU A 305 0.30 -14.79 11.02
C LEU A 305 -0.17 -15.70 12.18
N SER A 306 -1.48 -15.96 12.30
CA SER A 306 -2.08 -16.70 13.41
C SER A 306 -1.78 -16.10 14.80
N ILE A 307 -1.73 -14.77 14.90
CA ILE A 307 -1.48 -14.02 16.13
C ILE A 307 -2.74 -13.27 16.59
N PRO A 308 -2.91 -13.03 17.91
CA PRO A 308 -4.02 -12.21 18.39
C PRO A 308 -3.84 -10.75 17.94
N ALA A 309 -4.91 -10.16 17.41
CA ALA A 309 -4.93 -8.75 17.05
C ALA A 309 -5.14 -7.87 18.29
N MET A 310 -4.45 -6.72 18.34
CA MET A 310 -4.74 -5.64 19.28
C MET A 310 -6.07 -4.95 18.92
N PRO A 311 -6.72 -4.19 19.82
CA PRO A 311 -7.93 -3.43 19.47
C PRO A 311 -7.70 -2.49 18.27
N HIS A 312 -8.57 -2.55 17.25
CA HIS A 312 -8.38 -1.85 15.97
C HIS A 312 -9.71 -1.40 15.34
N ASN A 313 -9.66 -0.54 14.31
CA ASN A 313 -10.86 -0.06 13.59
C ASN A 313 -11.26 -0.96 12.39
N GLY A 314 -10.40 -1.90 12.00
CA GLY A 314 -10.68 -2.86 10.92
C GLY A 314 -11.64 -4.00 11.30
N SER A 315 -12.01 -4.82 10.33
CA SER A 315 -12.83 -6.02 10.49
C SER A 315 -12.40 -7.11 9.52
N LEU A 316 -11.81 -8.20 10.04
CA LEU A 316 -11.44 -9.39 9.26
C LEU A 316 -12.60 -9.90 8.38
N ARG A 317 -13.84 -9.86 8.88
CA ARG A 317 -15.02 -10.33 8.15
C ARG A 317 -15.21 -9.65 6.79
N ARG A 318 -14.78 -8.39 6.63
CA ARG A 318 -14.93 -7.63 5.37
C ARG A 318 -13.97 -8.09 4.28
N VAL A 319 -12.87 -8.73 4.69
CA VAL A 319 -11.77 -9.18 3.82
C VAL A 319 -11.56 -10.70 3.86
N GLN A 320 -12.42 -11.43 4.55
CA GLN A 320 -12.34 -12.89 4.67
C GLN A 320 -12.59 -13.61 3.33
N ASP A 321 -13.30 -12.94 2.41
CA ASP A 321 -13.52 -13.43 1.05
C ASP A 321 -12.25 -13.42 0.18
N LEU A 322 -11.20 -12.70 0.59
CA LEU A 322 -9.87 -12.79 -0.03
C LEU A 322 -9.20 -14.15 0.23
N LEU A 323 -9.59 -14.83 1.32
CA LEU A 323 -8.94 -16.05 1.79
C LEU A 323 -9.55 -17.28 1.12
N SER A 324 -8.68 -18.24 0.81
CA SER A 324 -9.07 -19.57 0.38
C SER A 324 -9.76 -20.29 1.53
N SER A 325 -10.92 -20.89 1.26
CA SER A 325 -11.69 -21.69 2.22
C SER A 325 -11.05 -23.07 2.42
N THR A 326 -9.75 -23.12 2.72
CA THR A 326 -9.11 -24.38 3.07
C THR A 326 -9.16 -24.46 4.59
N THR A 327 -10.20 -25.11 5.10
CA THR A 327 -10.21 -25.58 6.49
C THR A 327 -8.84 -26.23 6.74
N PRO A 328 -8.07 -25.80 7.75
CA PRO A 328 -6.86 -26.52 8.12
C PRO A 328 -7.28 -27.97 8.28
N ARG A 329 -6.73 -28.86 7.45
CA ARG A 329 -6.96 -30.30 7.58
C ARG A 329 -6.39 -30.63 8.94
N ARG A 330 -7.25 -30.61 9.96
CA ARG A 330 -6.96 -31.06 11.30
C ARG A 330 -6.47 -32.49 11.09
N MET A 331 -5.16 -32.70 11.18
CA MET A 331 -4.59 -34.04 11.07
C MET A 331 -5.26 -34.84 12.17
N ALA A 332 -6.22 -35.68 11.78
CA ALA A 332 -6.87 -36.58 12.70
C ALA A 332 -5.74 -37.46 13.24
N HIS A 333 -5.49 -37.33 14.55
CA HIS A 333 -4.63 -38.24 15.27
C HIS A 333 -5.06 -39.68 14.93
N THR A 334 -4.06 -40.43 14.49
CA THR A 334 -4.10 -41.85 14.22
C THR A 334 -4.78 -42.62 15.35
N GLN A 335 -5.90 -43.26 15.03
CA GLN A 335 -6.39 -44.41 15.79
C GLN A 335 -6.21 -45.67 14.94
N SER A 336 -5.60 -46.68 15.55
CA SER A 336 -5.18 -47.96 15.00
C SER A 336 -6.36 -48.82 14.53
N PRO A 337 -6.16 -49.77 13.59
CA PRO A 337 -7.23 -50.57 12.97
C PRO A 337 -7.47 -51.93 13.68
N PRO A 338 -8.64 -52.58 13.46
CA PRO A 338 -8.80 -54.02 13.68
C PRO A 338 -8.82 -54.83 12.36
N PRO A 339 -8.64 -56.17 12.42
CA PRO A 339 -8.20 -56.98 11.27
C PRO A 339 -9.29 -57.87 10.62
N HIS A 340 -8.87 -58.54 9.52
CA HIS A 340 -9.48 -59.66 8.76
C HIS A 340 -10.52 -59.25 7.68
N ARG A 341 -10.66 -59.90 6.52
CA ARG A 341 -10.11 -61.09 5.82
C ARG A 341 -10.68 -61.03 4.39
N GLY A 342 -10.01 -61.56 3.36
CA GLY A 342 -10.73 -62.06 2.17
C GLY A 342 -10.04 -61.89 0.81
N HIS A 343 -9.90 -63.03 0.11
CA HIS A 343 -9.26 -63.28 -1.18
C HIS A 343 -9.87 -62.62 -2.44
N GLY A 344 -9.03 -62.45 -3.47
CA GLY A 344 -9.42 -62.49 -4.89
C GLY A 344 -8.35 -61.93 -5.85
N LYS A 345 -7.77 -62.76 -6.73
CA LYS A 345 -6.96 -62.42 -7.93
C LYS A 345 -7.78 -62.86 -9.20
N PRO A 346 -7.30 -62.70 -10.45
CA PRO A 346 -6.96 -61.49 -11.21
C PRO A 346 -7.52 -61.52 -12.68
N GLY A 347 -7.39 -60.44 -13.45
CA GLY A 347 -7.67 -60.38 -14.91
C GLY A 347 -8.32 -59.04 -15.27
N GLU A 348 -8.04 -58.35 -16.39
CA GLU A 348 -7.48 -58.71 -17.69
C GLU A 348 -6.74 -57.50 -18.30
N ARG A 349 -5.83 -57.76 -19.25
CA ARG A 349 -5.21 -56.75 -20.11
C ARG A 349 -6.20 -56.36 -21.21
N GLU A 350 -6.48 -55.08 -21.37
CA GLU A 350 -7.10 -54.57 -22.60
C GLU A 350 -6.03 -54.15 -23.61
N GLN A 351 -6.21 -54.63 -24.84
CA GLN A 351 -5.43 -54.30 -26.03
C GLN A 351 -5.62 -52.83 -26.40
N GLU A 352 -4.53 -52.07 -26.50
CA GLU A 352 -4.55 -50.76 -27.14
C GLU A 352 -4.86 -50.91 -28.64
N SER A 353 -5.99 -50.34 -29.03
CA SER A 353 -6.49 -50.30 -30.41
C SER A 353 -5.62 -49.40 -31.29
N ASN A 354 -5.28 -49.89 -32.49
CA ASN A 354 -4.63 -49.13 -33.58
C ASN A 354 -5.36 -47.81 -33.92
N ALA A 355 -6.60 -47.60 -33.47
CA ALA A 355 -7.32 -46.35 -33.63
C ALA A 355 -6.72 -45.18 -32.81
N TYR A 356 -6.11 -45.45 -31.65
CA TYR A 356 -5.47 -44.41 -30.84
C TYR A 356 -4.23 -43.84 -31.53
N PHE A 357 -3.37 -44.72 -32.07
CA PHE A 357 -2.19 -44.29 -32.82
C PHE A 357 -2.55 -43.55 -34.12
N ILE A 358 -3.61 -43.96 -34.82
CA ILE A 358 -4.10 -43.26 -36.01
C ILE A 358 -4.69 -41.89 -35.64
N GLY A 359 -5.45 -41.81 -34.54
CA GLY A 359 -6.02 -40.55 -34.05
C GLY A 359 -4.98 -39.54 -33.61
N VAL A 360 -3.95 -39.98 -32.88
CA VAL A 360 -2.84 -39.12 -32.44
C VAL A 360 -2.02 -38.65 -33.63
N THR A 361 -1.72 -39.52 -34.60
CA THR A 361 -0.94 -39.13 -35.80
C THR A 361 -1.69 -38.15 -36.71
N LEU A 362 -2.99 -38.36 -36.95
CA LEU A 362 -3.80 -37.37 -37.68
C LEU A 362 -3.91 -36.03 -36.93
N GLY A 363 -4.10 -36.07 -35.61
CA GLY A 363 -4.14 -34.88 -34.77
C GLY A 363 -2.84 -34.07 -34.84
N SER A 364 -1.69 -34.73 -34.76
CA SER A 364 -0.38 -34.08 -34.87
C SER A 364 -0.14 -33.44 -36.23
N ILE A 365 -0.56 -34.07 -37.33
CA ILE A 365 -0.42 -33.51 -38.68
C ILE A 365 -1.25 -32.24 -38.84
N ILE A 366 -2.49 -32.22 -38.33
CA ILE A 366 -3.36 -31.03 -38.42
C ILE A 366 -2.74 -29.86 -37.64
N VAL A 367 -2.21 -30.11 -36.45
CA VAL A 367 -1.56 -29.08 -35.62
C VAL A 367 -0.30 -28.52 -36.30
N ILE A 368 0.52 -29.38 -36.91
CA ILE A 368 1.73 -28.94 -37.63
C ILE A 368 1.34 -28.09 -38.85
N VAL A 369 0.34 -28.49 -39.63
CA VAL A 369 -0.14 -27.71 -40.79
C VAL A 369 -0.72 -26.37 -40.34
N PHE A 370 -1.47 -26.33 -39.23
CA PHE A 370 -1.98 -25.10 -38.64
C PHE A 370 -0.84 -24.15 -38.25
N PHE A 371 0.21 -24.64 -37.58
CA PHE A 371 1.36 -23.81 -37.22
C PHE A 371 2.12 -23.30 -38.45
N ILE A 372 2.32 -24.11 -39.48
CA ILE A 372 2.98 -23.65 -40.72
C ILE A 372 2.19 -22.52 -41.38
N ILE A 373 0.87 -22.64 -41.45
CA ILE A 373 0.00 -21.59 -42.02
C ILE A 373 0.00 -20.35 -41.12
N PHE A 374 -0.12 -20.52 -39.80
CA PHE A 374 -0.12 -19.45 -38.82
C PHE A 374 1.20 -18.67 -38.83
N PHE A 375 2.35 -19.35 -38.82
CA PHE A 375 3.66 -18.70 -38.89
C PHE A 375 3.90 -18.01 -40.24
N LYS A 376 3.44 -18.60 -41.36
CA LYS A 376 3.51 -17.94 -42.66
C LYS A 376 2.66 -16.65 -42.67
N HIS A 377 1.48 -16.67 -42.06
CA HIS A 377 0.61 -15.50 -41.96
C HIS A 377 1.20 -14.44 -41.02
N LEU A 378 1.76 -14.86 -39.87
CA LEU A 378 2.42 -13.99 -38.91
C LEU A 378 3.65 -13.30 -39.51
N ILE A 379 4.52 -14.05 -40.21
CA ILE A 379 5.72 -13.51 -40.86
C ILE A 379 5.34 -12.55 -42.00
N LEU A 380 4.31 -12.86 -42.80
CA LEU A 380 3.84 -11.95 -43.85
C LEU A 380 3.15 -10.69 -43.26
N SER A 381 2.55 -10.78 -42.08
CA SER A 381 1.94 -9.65 -41.37
C SER A 381 2.94 -8.77 -40.60
N GLN A 382 4.20 -9.22 -40.43
CA GLN A 382 5.26 -8.53 -39.70
C GLN A 382 6.39 -7.98 -40.58
N ILE A 383 6.24 -7.98 -41.92
CA ILE A 383 7.18 -7.25 -42.79
C ILE A 383 6.92 -5.75 -42.61
N PRO A 384 7.86 -4.96 -42.05
CA PRO A 384 7.66 -3.54 -41.86
C PRO A 384 7.92 -2.79 -43.17
N ALA A 385 6.98 -1.94 -43.58
CA ALA A 385 7.35 -0.74 -44.32
C ALA A 385 7.71 0.34 -43.28
N LEU A 386 8.96 0.81 -43.26
CA LEU A 386 9.43 1.97 -42.49
C LEU A 386 9.68 3.16 -43.46
N PRO A 387 9.66 4.43 -43.01
CA PRO A 387 8.68 5.11 -42.16
C PRO A 387 8.28 6.50 -42.71
N SER A 388 7.11 7.03 -42.30
CA SER A 388 6.87 8.48 -42.19
C SER A 388 5.67 8.72 -41.26
N MET A 389 5.91 9.50 -40.22
CA MET A 389 4.97 9.88 -39.17
C MET A 389 3.69 10.53 -39.68
N GLN A 390 2.56 10.12 -39.10
CA GLN A 390 1.44 11.00 -38.74
C GLN A 390 0.62 10.28 -37.66
N GLY A 391 0.61 10.84 -36.45
CA GLY A 391 -0.26 10.39 -35.38
C GLY A 391 -1.63 11.02 -35.54
N GLU A 392 -2.65 10.20 -35.76
CA GLU A 392 -4.05 10.53 -35.52
C GLU A 392 -4.66 9.52 -34.54
N ILE A 393 -4.85 10.01 -33.31
CA ILE A 393 -6.06 9.94 -32.49
C ILE A 393 -6.83 8.60 -32.48
N ALA A 394 -6.86 7.97 -31.30
CA ALA A 394 -8.03 7.20 -30.86
C ALA A 394 -8.40 7.64 -29.42
N GLN A 395 -9.64 8.12 -29.29
CA GLN A 395 -10.27 8.57 -28.05
C GLN A 395 -10.54 7.42 -27.06
N PRO A 396 -10.74 7.73 -25.77
CA PRO A 396 -11.00 6.76 -24.71
C PRO A 396 -12.47 6.32 -24.66
N LEU A 397 -12.68 5.04 -24.36
CA LEU A 397 -13.94 4.46 -23.92
C LEU A 397 -13.92 4.37 -22.40
N LEU A 398 -14.68 5.22 -21.72
CA LEU A 398 -15.73 4.85 -20.74
C LEU A 398 -16.29 6.10 -20.06
N GLN A 399 -17.62 6.14 -19.97
CA GLN A 399 -18.45 7.25 -19.48
C GLN A 399 -19.08 6.91 -18.12
N ALA A 400 -19.24 7.99 -17.35
CA ALA A 400 -20.17 8.29 -16.25
C ALA A 400 -19.97 7.62 -14.89
#